data_AF-A0A2M7IM89-F1
#
_entry.id   AF-A0A2M7IM89-F1
#
_cell.length_a   1.000
_cell.length_b   1.000
_cell.length_c   1.000
_cell.angle_alpha   90.00
_cell.angle_beta   90.00
_cell.angle_gamma   90.00
#
_symmetry.space_group_name_H-M   'P 1'
#
loop_
_entity.id
_entity.type
_entity.pdbx_description
1 polymer ?
#
loop_
_entity_poly.entity_id
_entity_poly.type
_entity_poly.pdbx_seq_one_letter_code
_entity_poly.pdbx_strand_id
1 'polypeptide(L)'
;MNEQFKPESIKSPEKSADQLYEELNQTHDEVIKLMDQVHELEMKAGKDGLSKEEFDSIVDERNKLATQFDEKWEYEKRLEEEWKKAEDKEIARLEEEYKKLEE
;
A
#
# COMPACT_ATOMS: atom_id res chain seq x y z
N MET A 1 2.81 33.51 -26.94
CA MET A 1 3.47 32.23 -27.27
C MET A 1 2.95 31.23 -26.27
N ASN A 2 2.20 30.21 -26.71
CA ASN A 2 1.70 29.16 -25.83
C ASN A 2 2.81 28.13 -25.62
N GLU A 3 3.61 28.31 -24.58
CA GLU A 3 4.44 27.22 -24.07
C GLU A 3 3.51 26.24 -23.35
N GLN A 4 3.18 25.14 -24.04
CA GLN A 4 2.67 23.93 -23.43
C GLN A 4 3.71 23.45 -22.41
N PHE A 5 3.51 23.84 -21.15
CA PHE A 5 4.28 23.34 -20.02
C PHE A 5 4.11 21.83 -19.96
N LYS A 6 5.21 21.10 -20.22
CA LYS A 6 5.29 19.67 -19.94
C LYS A 6 5.60 19.56 -18.45
N PRO A 7 4.68 19.05 -17.60
CA PRO A 7 5.03 18.80 -16.22
C PRO A 7 6.24 17.88 -16.23
N GLU A 8 7.30 18.28 -15.52
CA GLU A 8 8.47 17.44 -15.31
C GLU A 8 7.96 16.07 -14.87
N SER A 9 8.36 15.07 -15.64
CA SER A 9 7.96 13.68 -15.46
C SER A 9 8.41 13.24 -14.07
N ILE A 10 7.58 13.45 -13.06
CA ILE A 10 7.52 12.59 -11.89
C ILE A 10 7.43 11.20 -12.51
N LYS A 11 8.52 10.42 -12.41
CA LYS A 11 8.52 9.06 -12.89
C LYS A 11 7.30 8.41 -12.27
N SER A 12 6.30 8.11 -13.10
CA SER A 12 5.16 7.33 -12.66
C SER A 12 5.74 6.14 -11.90
N PRO A 13 5.31 5.86 -10.67
CA PRO A 13 5.60 4.57 -10.09
C PRO A 13 5.24 3.51 -11.15
N GLU A 14 6.04 2.45 -11.27
CA GLU A 14 5.86 1.40 -12.31
C GLU A 14 4.44 0.79 -12.29
N LYS A 15 3.68 1.06 -11.22
CA LYS A 15 2.24 0.85 -11.04
C LYS A 15 1.56 2.15 -10.61
N SER A 16 0.33 2.41 -11.06
CA SER A 16 -0.46 3.57 -10.60
C SER A 16 -0.85 3.43 -9.11
N ALA A 17 -1.21 4.54 -8.46
CA ALA A 17 -1.70 4.53 -7.07
C ALA A 17 -2.88 3.55 -6.89
N ASP A 18 -3.83 3.55 -7.84
CA ASP A 18 -4.97 2.62 -7.83
C ASP A 18 -4.53 1.15 -7.88
N GLN A 19 -3.49 0.84 -8.66
CA GLN A 19 -2.94 -0.53 -8.74
C GLN A 19 -2.25 -0.96 -7.45
N LEU A 20 -1.56 -0.03 -6.77
CA LEU A 20 -0.95 -0.30 -5.46
C LEU A 20 -2.04 -0.57 -4.41
N TYR A 21 -3.04 0.30 -4.33
CA TYR A 21 -4.18 0.13 -3.42
C TYR A 21 -4.90 -1.21 -3.64
N GLU A 22 -5.15 -1.59 -4.90
CA GLU A 22 -5.78 -2.88 -5.23
C GLU A 22 -4.92 -4.06 -4.76
N GLU A 23 -3.59 -4.01 -4.98
CA GLU A 23 -2.67 -5.06 -4.52
C GLU A 23 -2.56 -5.14 -3.00
N LEU A 24 -2.62 -4.00 -2.31
CA LEU A 24 -2.64 -3.95 -0.86
C LEU A 24 -3.92 -4.58 -0.33
N ASN A 25 -5.07 -4.25 -0.91
CA ASN A 25 -6.36 -4.81 -0.52
C ASN A 25 -6.42 -6.33 -0.74
N GLN A 26 -5.88 -6.81 -1.88
CA GLN A 26 -5.76 -8.25 -2.15
C GLN A 26 -4.86 -8.94 -1.12
N THR A 27 -3.73 -8.33 -0.78
CA THR A 27 -2.82 -8.86 0.26
C THR A 27 -3.50 -8.90 1.63
N HIS A 28 -4.28 -7.87 1.97
CA HIS A 28 -5.06 -7.80 3.20
C HIS A 28 -6.09 -8.93 3.30
N ASP A 29 -6.87 -9.13 2.23
CA ASP A 29 -7.89 -10.17 2.16
C ASP A 29 -7.28 -11.58 2.28
N GLU A 30 -6.11 -11.81 1.67
CA GLU A 30 -5.36 -13.07 1.81
C GLU A 30 -4.88 -13.30 3.25
N VAL A 31 -4.36 -12.25 3.91
CA VAL A 31 -3.95 -12.32 5.32
C VAL A 31 -5.15 -12.66 6.23
N ILE A 32 -6.30 -12.02 6.01
CA ILE A 32 -7.53 -12.32 6.77
C ILE A 32 -7.97 -13.77 6.57
N LYS A 33 -8.01 -14.26 5.32
CA LYS A 33 -8.39 -15.65 5.03
C LYS A 33 -7.49 -16.66 5.72
N LEU A 34 -6.18 -16.42 5.72
CA LEU A 34 -5.23 -17.30 6.41
C LEU A 34 -5.38 -17.23 7.92
N MET A 35 -5.67 -16.05 8.48
CA MET A 35 -5.98 -15.92 9.91
C MET A 35 -7.24 -16.68 10.30
N ASP A 36 -8.30 -16.63 9.48
CA ASP A 36 -9.53 -17.39 9.72
C ASP A 36 -9.28 -18.90 9.63
N GLN A 37 -8.49 -19.34 8.64
CA GLN A 37 -8.07 -20.74 8.53
C GLN A 37 -7.26 -21.20 9.75
N VAL A 38 -6.27 -20.42 10.20
CA VAL A 38 -5.52 -20.72 11.44
C VAL A 38 -6.48 -20.84 12.62
N HIS A 39 -7.42 -19.89 12.79
CA HIS A 39 -8.40 -19.92 13.86
C HIS A 39 -9.28 -21.18 13.82
N GLU A 40 -9.82 -21.55 12.65
CA GLU A 40 -10.64 -22.75 12.48
C GLU A 40 -9.86 -24.04 12.81
N LEU A 41 -8.57 -24.05 12.49
CA LEU A 41 -7.68 -25.19 12.71
C LEU A 41 -7.21 -25.28 14.17
N GLU A 42 -6.95 -24.16 14.84
CA GLU A 42 -6.71 -24.09 16.29
C GLU A 42 -7.92 -24.61 17.08
N MET A 43 -9.14 -24.31 16.62
CA MET A 43 -10.38 -24.81 17.26
C MET A 43 -10.63 -26.32 17.06
N LYS A 44 -9.91 -26.99 16.14
CA LYS A 44 -10.04 -28.44 15.85
C LYS A 44 -8.83 -29.26 16.32
N ALA A 45 -7.97 -28.74 17.18
CA ALA A 45 -6.80 -29.48 17.68
C ALA A 45 -7.21 -30.78 18.42
N GLY A 46 -6.98 -31.94 17.80
CA GLY A 46 -7.41 -33.27 18.26
C GLY A 46 -7.26 -34.34 17.17
N LYS A 47 -7.82 -35.55 17.35
CA LYS A 47 -7.66 -36.71 16.44
C LYS A 47 -8.04 -36.46 14.96
N ASP A 48 -8.71 -35.34 14.67
CA ASP A 48 -9.13 -34.88 13.33
C ASP A 48 -8.50 -33.52 12.93
N GLY A 49 -7.51 -33.02 13.68
CA GLY A 49 -6.83 -31.73 13.46
C GLY A 49 -5.47 -31.87 12.74
N LEU A 50 -4.90 -30.73 12.30
CA LEU A 50 -3.58 -30.70 11.65
C LEU A 50 -2.46 -31.17 12.58
N SER A 51 -1.44 -31.81 12.00
CA SER A 51 -0.19 -32.09 12.69
C SER A 51 0.52 -30.79 13.08
N LYS A 52 1.40 -30.87 14.06
CA LYS A 52 2.19 -29.71 14.51
C LYS A 52 2.99 -29.07 13.36
N GLU A 53 3.57 -29.87 12.47
CA GLU A 53 4.31 -29.35 11.31
C GLU A 53 3.41 -28.58 10.34
N GLU A 54 2.19 -29.06 10.09
CA GLU A 54 1.23 -28.36 9.24
C GLU A 54 0.74 -27.06 9.89
N PHE A 55 0.51 -27.07 11.20
CA PHE A 55 0.17 -25.86 11.96
C PHE A 55 1.29 -24.81 11.91
N ASP A 56 2.52 -25.22 12.23
CA ASP A 56 3.69 -24.35 12.21
C ASP A 56 3.91 -23.75 10.80
N SER A 57 3.73 -24.54 9.74
CA SER A 57 3.84 -24.08 8.35
C SER A 57 2.82 -22.99 7.98
N ILE A 58 1.57 -23.12 8.43
CA ILE A 58 0.52 -22.12 8.13
C ILE A 58 0.81 -20.83 8.91
N VAL A 59 1.25 -20.93 10.16
CA VAL A 59 1.63 -19.77 10.97
C VAL A 59 2.81 -19.03 10.36
N ASP A 60 3.82 -19.74 9.86
CA ASP A 60 4.97 -19.16 9.16
C ASP A 60 4.56 -18.43 7.88
N GLU A 61 3.67 -19.03 7.07
CA GLU A 61 3.15 -18.42 5.85
C GLU A 61 2.34 -17.15 6.16
N ARG A 62 1.48 -17.21 7.19
CA ARG A 62 0.71 -16.06 7.69
C ARG A 62 1.63 -14.92 8.15
N ASN A 63 2.70 -15.22 8.88
CA ASN A 63 3.65 -14.21 9.34
C ASN A 63 4.42 -13.57 8.19
N LYS A 64 4.80 -14.37 7.18
CA LYS A 64 5.45 -13.85 5.97
C LYS A 64 4.54 -12.88 5.22
N LEU A 65 3.26 -13.21 5.06
CA LEU A 65 2.30 -12.34 4.38
C LEU A 65 2.00 -11.07 5.17
N ALA A 66 1.92 -11.16 6.51
CA ALA A 66 1.78 -9.98 7.37
C ALA A 66 2.95 -9.00 7.19
N THR A 67 4.20 -9.51 7.17
CA THR A 67 5.37 -8.66 6.89
C THR A 67 5.33 -8.02 5.51
N GLN A 68 4.91 -8.77 4.48
CA GLN A 68 4.76 -8.22 3.12
C GLN A 68 3.68 -7.14 3.05
N PHE A 69 2.59 -7.31 3.79
CA PHE A 69 1.54 -6.30 3.91
C PHE A 69 2.09 -5.03 4.55
N ASP A 70 2.80 -5.14 5.68
CA ASP A 70 3.38 -3.99 6.39
C ASP A 70 4.37 -3.21 5.51
N GLU A 71 5.21 -3.91 4.75
CA GLU A 71 6.15 -3.27 3.81
C GLU A 71 5.43 -2.51 2.68
N LYS A 72 4.37 -3.08 2.12
CA LYS A 72 3.54 -2.42 1.10
C LYS A 72 2.81 -1.21 1.66
N TRP A 73 2.25 -1.34 2.86
CA TRP A 73 1.56 -0.25 3.55
C TRP A 73 2.48 0.96 3.80
N GLU A 74 3.69 0.71 4.31
CA GLU A 74 4.66 1.79 4.52
C GLU A 74 5.15 2.42 3.21
N TYR A 75 5.20 1.66 2.12
CA TYR A 75 5.48 2.21 0.79
C TYR A 75 4.37 3.15 0.29
N GLU A 76 3.11 2.73 0.40
CA GLU A 76 1.96 3.57 0.02
C GLU A 76 1.88 4.86 0.83
N LYS A 77 2.04 4.75 2.15
CA LYS A 77 2.02 5.91 3.05
C LYS A 77 3.07 6.95 2.67
N ARG A 78 4.29 6.50 2.34
CA ARG A 78 5.36 7.39 1.86
C ARG A 78 5.01 8.04 0.52
N LEU A 79 4.40 7.31 -0.40
CA LEU A 79 3.94 7.89 -1.65
C LEU A 79 2.90 8.98 -1.37
N GLU A 80 1.88 8.71 -0.54
CA GLU A 80 0.86 9.68 -0.16
C GLU A 80 1.50 10.97 0.42
N GLU A 81 2.49 10.83 1.30
CA GLU A 81 3.24 11.97 1.83
C GLU A 81 4.03 12.74 0.76
N GLU A 82 4.63 12.06 -0.23
CA GLU A 82 5.33 12.68 -1.35
C GLU A 82 4.39 13.43 -2.28
N TRP A 83 3.23 12.85 -2.61
CA TRP A 83 2.18 13.48 -3.42
C TRP A 83 1.65 14.74 -2.75
N LYS A 84 1.33 14.66 -1.45
CA LYS A 84 0.88 15.83 -0.68
C LYS A 84 1.91 16.96 -0.68
N LYS A 85 3.20 16.63 -0.49
CA LYS A 85 4.28 17.63 -0.55
C LYS A 85 4.42 18.24 -1.94
N ALA A 86 4.19 17.48 -3.00
CA ALA A 86 4.22 17.99 -4.38
C ALA A 86 3.03 18.93 -4.64
N GLU A 87 1.84 18.56 -4.19
CA GLU A 87 0.62 19.38 -4.28
C GLU A 87 0.78 20.70 -3.50
N ASP A 88 1.22 20.65 -2.24
CA ASP A 88 1.47 21.83 -1.41
C ASP A 88 2.47 22.79 -2.06
N LYS A 89 3.52 22.26 -2.70
CA LYS A 89 4.51 23.06 -3.43
C LYS A 89 3.93 23.72 -4.67
N GLU A 90 3.09 23.01 -5.42
CA GLU A 90 2.46 23.57 -6.62
C GLU A 90 1.43 24.63 -6.26
N ILE A 91 0.65 24.43 -5.19
CA ILE A 91 -0.25 25.46 -4.66
C ILE A 91 0.54 26.72 -4.29
N ALA A 92 1.63 26.58 -3.52
CA ALA A 92 2.46 27.72 -3.15
C ALA A 92 3.05 28.46 -4.37
N ARG A 93 3.47 27.70 -5.40
CA ARG A 93 3.96 28.28 -6.66
C ARG A 93 2.87 29.09 -7.37
N LEU A 94 1.66 28.53 -7.47
CA LEU A 94 0.52 29.19 -8.10
C LEU A 94 0.09 30.43 -7.31
N GLU A 95 0.06 30.37 -5.98
CA GLU A 95 -0.24 31.53 -5.13
C GLU A 95 0.76 32.68 -5.34
N GLU A 96 2.05 32.37 -5.46
CA GLU A 96 3.07 33.37 -5.78
C GLU A 96 2.89 33.95 -7.20
N GLU A 97 2.56 33.12 -8.18
CA GLU A 97 2.30 33.53 -9.56
C GLU A 97 1.06 34.43 -9.65
N TYR A 98 -0.03 34.08 -8.96
CA TYR A 98 -1.23 34.91 -8.87
C TYR A 98 -0.94 36.26 -8.22
N LYS A 99 -0.18 36.29 -7.13
CA LYS A 99 0.17 37.54 -6.45
C LYS A 99 0.96 38.49 -7.36
N LYS A 100 1.87 37.97 -8.19
CA LYS A 100 2.63 38.76 -9.17
C LYS A 100 1.78 39.32 -10.30
N LEU A 101 0.62 38.73 -10.59
CA LEU A 101 -0.31 39.20 -11.61
C LEU A 101 -1.28 40.27 -11.07
N GLU A 102 -1.44 40.38 -9.75
CA GLU A 102 -2.24 41.42 -9.09
C GLU A 102 -1.47 42.73 -8.84
N GLU A 103 -0.14 42.73 -8.96
CA GLU A 103 0.76 43.91 -8.85
C GLU A 103 1.07 44.53 -10.21
#